data_AF-A0A955RFA8-F1
#
_entry.id   AF-A0A955RFA8-F1
#
_cell.length_a   1.000
_cell.length_b   1.000
_cell.length_c   1.000
_cell.angle_alpha   90.00
_cell.angle_beta   90.00
_cell.angle_gamma   90.00
#
_symmetry.space_group_name_H-M   'P 1'
#
loop_
_entity.id
_entity.type
_entity.pdbx_description
1 polymer ?
#
loop_
_entity_poly.entity_id
_entity_poly.type
_entity_poly.pdbx_seq_one_letter_code
_entity_poly.pdbx_strand_id
1 'polypeptide(L)'
;SHNGTDFSIPVGSTVTAAAPGRVVRLASEFNRGGLKLFIDHGEGLMTCTAHLARPLVAVGDTVERGQPVALSGYSGIDALVTFPWGTPHIHFNVWLDAEPVDPFPHGDATSMWRAGDLPRPAAREPGSAEPSGWDADRVADGIDACLTRSSRERIAAIEPLEQRGAALVAEMNYYPTRFPRRISPYASTKGRAPHLDLPFSADEFDGIVFVDDL
;
A
#
# COMPACT_ATOMS: atom_id res chain seq x y z
N SER A 1 -6.66 -10.43 12.57
CA SER A 1 -6.08 -9.08 12.63
C SER A 1 -6.25 -8.44 11.27
N HIS A 2 -6.59 -7.15 11.24
CA HIS A 2 -6.71 -6.31 10.04
C HIS A 2 -5.42 -5.48 9.95
N ASN A 3 -4.69 -5.58 8.83
CA ASN A 3 -3.31 -5.06 8.73
C ASN A 3 -3.22 -3.72 7.98
N GLY A 4 -4.36 -3.05 7.81
CA GLY A 4 -4.47 -1.77 7.12
C GLY A 4 -5.68 -0.99 7.63
N THR A 5 -6.08 0.04 6.91
CA THR A 5 -7.25 0.85 7.20
C THR A 5 -8.25 0.70 6.06
N ASP A 6 -9.52 0.43 6.40
CA ASP A 6 -10.59 0.40 5.42
C ASP A 6 -11.25 1.77 5.35
N PHE A 7 -11.43 2.27 4.14
CA PHE A 7 -12.14 3.51 3.88
C PHE A 7 -13.35 3.21 2.99
N SER A 8 -14.54 3.33 3.56
CA SER A 8 -15.81 3.19 2.84
C SER A 8 -15.91 4.25 1.75
N ILE A 9 -16.08 3.83 0.51
CA ILE A 9 -16.15 4.72 -0.64
C ILE A 9 -16.92 4.06 -1.79
N PRO A 10 -17.79 4.78 -2.52
CA PRO A 10 -18.53 4.19 -3.65
C PRO A 10 -17.59 3.59 -4.70
N VAL A 11 -18.04 2.53 -5.37
CA VAL A 11 -17.34 1.94 -6.52
C VAL A 11 -17.16 3.00 -7.61
N GLY A 12 -15.96 3.09 -8.18
CA GLY A 12 -15.64 4.01 -9.27
C GLY A 12 -15.14 5.38 -8.83
N SER A 13 -15.07 5.64 -7.52
CA SER A 13 -14.49 6.88 -6.97
C SER A 13 -12.99 6.96 -7.21
N THR A 14 -12.45 8.18 -7.27
CA THR A 14 -11.07 8.42 -7.62
C THR A 14 -10.15 8.19 -6.43
N VAL A 15 -9.21 7.25 -6.58
CA VAL A 15 -8.13 7.02 -5.61
C VAL A 15 -6.89 7.81 -6.05
N THR A 16 -6.28 8.54 -5.12
CA THR A 16 -5.10 9.36 -5.37
C THR A 16 -3.86 8.82 -4.66
N ALA A 17 -2.67 9.20 -5.12
CA ALA A 17 -1.42 8.89 -4.43
C ALA A 17 -1.32 9.68 -3.10
N ALA A 18 -1.24 8.96 -1.99
CA ALA A 18 -1.13 9.53 -0.64
C ALA A 18 0.16 10.35 -0.42
N ALA A 19 1.19 10.11 -1.22
CA ALA A 19 2.43 10.86 -1.26
C ALA A 19 3.10 10.67 -2.64
N PRO A 20 4.08 11.50 -3.03
CA PRO A 20 4.86 11.25 -4.22
C PRO A 20 5.56 9.89 -4.14
N GLY A 21 5.82 9.26 -5.26
CA GLY A 21 6.44 7.94 -5.25
C GLY A 21 6.53 7.30 -6.61
N ARG A 22 6.89 6.02 -6.62
CA ARG A 22 7.00 5.21 -7.82
C ARG A 22 6.12 3.97 -7.71
N VAL A 23 5.39 3.67 -8.78
CA VAL A 23 4.56 2.47 -8.86
C VAL A 23 5.47 1.26 -9.02
N VAL A 24 5.54 0.41 -8.00
CA VAL A 24 6.47 -0.73 -7.97
C VAL A 24 5.79 -2.07 -8.24
N ARG A 25 4.47 -2.15 -8.09
CA ARG A 25 3.72 -3.39 -8.37
C ARG A 25 2.25 -3.11 -8.66
N LEU A 26 1.71 -3.89 -9.57
CA LEU A 26 0.28 -4.12 -9.77
C LEU A 26 0.04 -5.62 -9.63
N ALA A 27 -0.97 -6.02 -8.86
CA ALA A 27 -1.28 -7.45 -8.69
C ALA A 27 -2.79 -7.66 -8.56
N SER A 28 -3.30 -8.71 -9.19
CA SER A 28 -4.68 -9.15 -9.00
C SER A 28 -4.69 -10.52 -8.32
N GLU A 29 -5.13 -10.54 -7.07
CA GLU A 29 -5.14 -11.74 -6.21
C GLU A 29 -6.56 -11.97 -5.69
N PHE A 30 -7.31 -12.87 -6.35
CA PHE A 30 -8.73 -13.09 -6.08
C PHE A 30 -9.04 -13.27 -4.58
N ASN A 31 -8.33 -14.16 -3.90
CA ASN A 31 -8.58 -14.45 -2.47
C ASN A 31 -7.92 -13.45 -1.49
N ARG A 32 -7.32 -12.36 -1.98
CA ARG A 32 -6.55 -11.40 -1.15
C ARG A 32 -6.69 -9.95 -1.63
N GLY A 33 -7.92 -9.46 -1.65
CA GLY A 33 -8.22 -8.06 -1.94
C GLY A 33 -8.21 -7.70 -3.42
N GLY A 34 -8.31 -8.69 -4.31
CA GLY A 34 -8.49 -8.45 -5.74
C GLY A 34 -7.34 -7.66 -6.35
N LEU A 35 -7.68 -6.64 -7.13
CA LEU A 35 -6.72 -5.76 -7.78
C LEU A 35 -6.11 -4.78 -6.77
N LYS A 36 -4.79 -4.71 -6.79
CA LYS A 36 -3.95 -3.93 -5.87
C LYS A 36 -2.92 -3.09 -6.61
N LEU A 37 -2.71 -1.89 -6.08
CA LEU A 37 -1.67 -0.94 -6.50
C LEU A 37 -0.70 -0.70 -5.35
N PHE A 38 0.59 -0.82 -5.64
CA PHE A 38 1.67 -0.61 -4.68
C PHE A 38 2.55 0.56 -5.12
N ILE A 39 2.78 1.50 -4.22
CA ILE A 39 3.58 2.70 -4.46
C ILE A 39 4.68 2.77 -3.40
N ASP A 40 5.93 2.84 -3.86
CA ASP A 40 7.09 3.13 -3.03
C ASP A 40 7.27 4.64 -2.93
N HIS A 41 7.22 5.17 -1.71
CA HIS A 41 7.32 6.60 -1.41
C HIS A 41 8.74 7.01 -0.97
N GLY A 42 9.70 6.09 -1.06
CA GLY A 42 11.06 6.33 -0.62
C GLY A 42 11.27 6.02 0.87
N GLU A 43 12.54 6.01 1.27
CA GLU A 43 12.96 5.86 2.67
C GLU A 43 12.36 4.64 3.42
N GLY A 44 11.97 3.58 2.69
CA GLY A 44 11.38 2.36 3.24
C GLY A 44 9.86 2.43 3.47
N LEU A 45 9.19 3.49 3.01
CA LEU A 45 7.74 3.68 3.09
C LEU A 45 7.07 3.20 1.80
N MET A 46 6.13 2.27 1.93
CA MET A 46 5.32 1.76 0.83
C MET A 46 3.85 1.76 1.20
N THR A 47 2.98 2.11 0.26
CA THR A 47 1.53 1.94 0.41
C THR A 47 0.99 0.88 -0.53
N CYS A 48 -0.09 0.21 -0.14
CA CYS A 48 -0.84 -0.68 -1.00
C CYS A 48 -2.34 -0.37 -0.89
N THR A 49 -2.98 -0.09 -2.02
CA THR A 49 -4.44 0.08 -2.08
C THR A 49 -5.08 -1.11 -2.80
N ALA A 50 -6.04 -1.78 -2.15
CA ALA A 50 -6.72 -2.97 -2.66
C ALA A 50 -8.20 -2.74 -3.01
N HIS A 51 -8.86 -3.80 -3.49
CA HIS A 51 -10.24 -3.83 -3.97
C HIS A 51 -10.51 -2.88 -5.15
N LEU A 52 -9.47 -2.50 -5.89
CA LEU A 52 -9.58 -1.54 -6.98
C LEU A 52 -10.38 -2.10 -8.16
N ALA A 53 -11.04 -1.22 -8.92
CA ALA A 53 -11.69 -1.60 -10.17
C ALA A 53 -10.68 -1.62 -11.33
N ARG A 54 -9.84 -0.59 -11.43
CA ARG A 54 -8.77 -0.49 -12.43
C ARG A 54 -7.66 0.47 -11.99
N PRO A 55 -6.41 0.26 -12.42
CA PRO A 55 -5.36 1.25 -12.26
C PRO A 55 -5.49 2.35 -13.35
N LEU A 56 -5.00 3.54 -13.05
CA LEU A 56 -4.82 4.66 -13.99
C LEU A 56 -3.34 4.93 -14.30
N VAL A 57 -2.45 4.15 -13.69
CA VAL A 57 -0.99 4.21 -13.81
C VAL A 57 -0.43 2.81 -14.11
N ALA A 58 0.81 2.76 -14.60
CA ALA A 58 1.54 1.53 -14.89
C ALA A 58 2.72 1.33 -13.91
N VAL A 59 3.20 0.10 -13.78
CA VAL A 59 4.43 -0.19 -13.03
C VAL A 59 5.59 0.55 -13.68
N GLY A 60 6.39 1.25 -12.87
CA GLY A 60 7.48 2.11 -13.29
C GLY A 60 7.15 3.60 -13.26
N ASP A 61 5.87 3.97 -13.29
CA ASP A 61 5.44 5.37 -13.29
C ASP A 61 5.84 6.08 -11.99
N THR A 62 6.31 7.32 -12.12
CA THR A 62 6.43 8.25 -10.98
C THR A 62 5.11 8.99 -10.83
N VAL A 63 4.64 9.11 -9.59
CA VAL A 63 3.39 9.78 -9.25
C VAL A 63 3.63 10.94 -8.31
N GLU A 64 2.86 12.00 -8.50
CA GLU A 64 2.82 13.16 -7.62
C GLU A 64 1.79 12.93 -6.51
N ARG A 65 1.93 13.69 -5.43
CA ARG A 65 0.91 13.72 -4.37
C ARG A 65 -0.45 14.17 -4.92
N GLY A 66 -1.51 13.48 -4.51
CA GLY A 66 -2.87 13.80 -4.95
C GLY A 66 -3.13 13.46 -6.43
N GLN A 67 -2.16 12.90 -7.16
CA GLN A 67 -2.37 12.43 -8.53
C GLN A 67 -3.37 11.27 -8.53
N PRO A 68 -4.38 11.26 -9.42
CA PRO A 68 -5.23 10.09 -9.64
C PRO A 68 -4.42 8.87 -10.09
N VAL A 69 -4.57 7.75 -9.38
CA VAL A 69 -3.81 6.52 -9.65
C VAL A 69 -4.67 5.29 -9.89
N ALA A 70 -5.91 5.28 -9.43
CA ALA A 70 -6.84 4.17 -9.63
C ALA A 70 -8.29 4.61 -9.48
N LEU A 71 -9.21 3.72 -9.84
CA LEU A 71 -10.61 3.81 -9.41
C LEU A 71 -10.88 2.77 -8.33
N SER A 72 -11.60 3.17 -7.27
CA SER A 72 -12.12 2.25 -6.26
C SER A 72 -13.03 1.21 -6.91
N GLY A 73 -13.12 0.05 -6.29
CA GLY A 73 -13.90 -1.06 -6.82
C GLY A 73 -14.51 -1.89 -5.73
N TYR A 74 -14.76 -3.15 -6.10
CA TYR A 74 -15.21 -4.19 -5.19
C TYR A 74 -14.62 -5.53 -5.65
N SER A 75 -13.34 -5.53 -6.04
CA SER A 75 -12.70 -6.68 -6.69
C SER A 75 -12.18 -7.71 -5.68
N GLY A 76 -11.98 -8.93 -6.16
CA GLY A 76 -11.55 -10.07 -5.35
C GLY A 76 -12.72 -10.94 -4.90
N ILE A 77 -12.48 -11.76 -3.89
CA ILE A 77 -13.45 -12.72 -3.37
C ILE A 77 -14.68 -12.02 -2.81
N ASP A 78 -14.53 -10.82 -2.23
CA ASP A 78 -15.63 -10.05 -1.64
C ASP A 78 -16.74 -9.75 -2.66
N ALA A 79 -16.37 -9.54 -3.93
CA ALA A 79 -17.33 -9.41 -5.03
C ALA A 79 -18.27 -10.60 -5.17
N LEU A 80 -17.79 -11.80 -4.84
CA LEU A 80 -18.55 -13.04 -4.95
C LEU A 80 -19.36 -13.34 -3.69
N VAL A 81 -18.80 -13.07 -2.50
CA VAL A 81 -19.41 -13.50 -1.24
C VAL A 81 -20.27 -12.45 -0.56
N THR A 82 -19.98 -11.16 -0.74
CA THR A 82 -20.65 -10.09 0.00
C THR A 82 -21.36 -9.07 -0.87
N PHE A 83 -21.11 -8.99 -2.18
CA PHE A 83 -21.85 -8.07 -3.04
C PHE A 83 -23.31 -8.54 -3.26
N PRO A 84 -24.33 -7.65 -3.23
CA PRO A 84 -24.26 -6.20 -3.02
C PRO A 84 -24.45 -5.75 -1.55
N TRP A 85 -24.42 -6.67 -0.58
CA TRP A 85 -24.74 -6.38 0.82
C TRP A 85 -23.58 -5.76 1.61
N GLY A 86 -22.33 -6.00 1.20
CA GLY A 86 -21.16 -5.43 1.85
C GLY A 86 -20.85 -4.01 1.36
N THR A 87 -20.39 -3.15 2.27
CA THR A 87 -20.03 -1.76 1.96
C THR A 87 -18.79 -1.72 1.06
N PRO A 88 -18.86 -1.07 -0.11
CA PRO A 88 -17.69 -0.80 -0.92
C PRO A 88 -16.66 0.04 -0.16
N HIS A 89 -15.41 -0.39 -0.23
CA HIS A 89 -14.29 0.25 0.44
C HIS A 89 -13.00 0.03 -0.33
N ILE A 90 -12.01 0.85 -0.06
CA ILE A 90 -10.61 0.50 -0.34
C ILE A 90 -9.97 0.00 0.95
N HIS A 91 -9.09 -1.00 0.82
CA HIS A 91 -8.24 -1.44 1.92
C HIS A 91 -6.84 -0.87 1.70
N PHE A 92 -6.43 0.03 2.59
CA PHE A 92 -5.21 0.82 2.50
C PHE A 92 -4.17 0.30 3.51
N ASN A 93 -3.10 -0.30 3.02
CA ASN A 93 -1.97 -0.72 3.83
C ASN A 93 -0.87 0.34 3.78
N VAL A 94 -0.24 0.58 4.94
CA VAL A 94 0.99 1.34 5.06
C VAL A 94 2.07 0.44 5.62
N TRP A 95 3.18 0.34 4.90
CA TRP A 95 4.32 -0.47 5.29
C TRP A 95 5.55 0.42 5.45
N LEU A 96 6.14 0.40 6.63
CA LEU A 96 7.37 1.11 6.95
C LEU A 96 8.43 0.10 7.38
N ASP A 97 9.61 0.16 6.77
CA ASP A 97 10.68 -0.82 7.02
C ASP A 97 10.22 -2.28 6.83
N ALA A 98 9.39 -2.48 5.80
CA ALA A 98 8.76 -3.75 5.43
C ALA A 98 7.76 -4.32 6.45
N GLU A 99 7.42 -3.56 7.48
CA GLU A 99 6.45 -3.92 8.51
C GLU A 99 5.14 -3.16 8.36
N PRO A 100 4.00 -3.80 8.68
CA PRO A 100 2.72 -3.11 8.68
C PRO A 100 2.66 -2.13 9.84
N VAL A 101 2.30 -0.89 9.53
CA VAL A 101 2.14 0.18 10.52
C VAL A 101 0.77 0.80 10.39
N ASP A 102 0.18 1.15 11.53
CA ASP A 102 -1.01 2.00 11.57
C ASP A 102 -0.59 3.45 11.25
N PRO A 103 -1.11 4.08 10.18
CA PRO A 103 -0.75 5.47 9.88
C PRO A 103 -1.32 6.48 10.89
N PHE A 104 -2.33 6.10 11.67
CA PHE A 104 -2.85 6.90 12.77
C PHE A 104 -1.90 6.84 13.98
N PRO A 105 -1.80 7.91 14.77
CA PRO A 105 -1.02 7.89 16.00
C PRO A 105 -1.70 7.03 17.06
N HIS A 106 -0.90 6.26 17.81
CA HIS A 106 -1.34 5.56 19.01
C HIS A 106 -0.34 5.78 20.14
N GLY A 107 -0.81 6.19 21.31
CA GLY A 107 0.06 6.63 22.41
C GLY A 107 0.94 7.80 21.98
N ASP A 108 2.25 7.68 22.21
CA ASP A 108 3.24 8.72 21.88
C ASP A 108 3.76 8.64 20.43
N ALA A 109 3.23 7.72 19.61
CA ALA A 109 3.67 7.54 18.23
C ALA A 109 3.24 8.73 17.36
N THR A 110 4.17 9.28 16.58
CA THR A 110 3.91 10.40 15.65
C THR A 110 2.88 10.02 14.58
N SER A 111 1.94 10.89 14.22
CA SER A 111 1.04 10.65 13.08
C SER A 111 1.85 10.50 11.78
N MET A 112 1.46 9.56 10.90
CA MET A 112 2.04 9.48 9.55
C MET A 112 1.32 10.39 8.57
N TRP A 113 0.20 11.00 8.97
CA TRP A 113 -0.57 11.94 8.17
C TRP A 113 -0.03 13.36 8.34
N ARG A 114 0.17 14.09 7.23
CA ARG A 114 0.67 15.48 7.25
C ARG A 114 -0.30 16.45 7.89
N ALA A 115 -1.60 16.19 7.77
CA ALA A 115 -2.67 17.07 8.25
C ALA A 115 -3.00 16.90 9.76
N GLY A 116 -2.20 16.13 10.51
CA GLY A 116 -2.43 15.84 11.93
C GLY A 116 -2.95 14.43 12.15
N ASP A 117 -3.76 14.20 13.18
CA ASP A 117 -4.18 12.84 13.56
C ASP A 117 -5.30 12.30 12.67
N LEU A 118 -6.12 13.22 12.11
CA LEU A 118 -7.15 12.89 11.12
C LEU A 118 -6.66 13.30 9.73
N PRO A 119 -6.50 12.35 8.79
CA PRO A 119 -6.03 12.66 7.45
C PRO A 119 -7.02 13.53 6.68
N ARG A 120 -6.48 14.30 5.74
CA ARG A 120 -7.24 15.06 4.75
C ARG A 120 -6.68 14.80 3.37
N PRO A 121 -7.51 14.87 2.31
CA PRO A 121 -6.99 14.93 0.95
C PRO A 121 -6.04 16.11 0.81
N ALA A 122 -4.94 15.90 0.08
CA ALA A 122 -4.10 17.00 -0.37
C ALA A 122 -4.59 17.52 -1.71
N ALA A 123 -4.40 18.82 -1.95
CA ALA A 123 -4.36 19.33 -3.30
C ALA A 123 -3.21 18.64 -4.07
N ARG A 124 -3.32 18.59 -5.40
CA ARG A 124 -2.22 18.09 -6.22
C ARG A 124 -1.01 19.01 -6.06
N GLU A 125 0.09 18.45 -5.55
CA GLU A 125 1.34 19.17 -5.32
C GLU A 125 2.43 18.57 -6.22
N PRO A 126 3.05 19.35 -7.13
CA PRO A 126 4.19 18.90 -7.92
C PRO A 126 5.34 18.50 -7.00
N GLY A 127 5.89 17.31 -7.22
CA GLY A 127 7.02 16.80 -6.46
C GLY A 127 7.31 15.34 -6.79
N SER A 128 8.57 14.94 -6.64
CA SER A 128 9.01 13.55 -6.80
C SER A 128 9.64 13.08 -5.50
N ALA A 129 9.34 11.84 -5.10
CA ALA A 129 10.10 11.16 -4.06
C ALA A 129 11.23 10.37 -4.72
N GLU A 130 12.41 10.42 -4.13
CA GLU A 130 13.46 9.45 -4.46
C GLU A 130 12.99 8.06 -4.04
N PRO A 131 13.00 7.06 -4.94
CA PRO A 131 12.61 5.70 -4.60
C PRO A 131 13.43 5.13 -3.45
N SER A 132 12.89 4.11 -2.77
CA SER A 132 13.64 3.44 -1.70
C SER A 132 14.90 2.78 -2.26
N GLY A 133 15.98 2.86 -1.49
CA GLY A 133 17.18 2.06 -1.77
C GLY A 133 16.92 0.59 -1.43
N TRP A 134 17.10 -0.30 -2.41
CA TRP A 134 16.94 -1.75 -2.25
C TRP A 134 18.31 -2.43 -2.13
N ASP A 135 18.48 -3.30 -1.14
CA ASP A 135 19.70 -4.07 -0.94
C ASP A 135 19.53 -5.47 -1.57
N ALA A 136 20.34 -5.77 -2.58
CA ALA A 136 20.21 -7.00 -3.36
C ALA A 136 20.44 -8.27 -2.53
N ASP A 137 21.39 -8.23 -1.59
CA ASP A 137 21.73 -9.36 -0.74
C ASP A 137 20.60 -9.59 0.28
N ARG A 138 20.08 -8.52 0.89
CA ARG A 138 18.93 -8.61 1.81
C ARG A 138 17.66 -9.08 1.12
N VAL A 139 17.43 -8.67 -0.13
CA VAL A 139 16.33 -9.19 -0.95
C VAL A 139 16.50 -10.69 -1.19
N ALA A 140 17.70 -11.14 -1.54
CA ALA A 140 17.98 -12.56 -1.73
C ALA A 140 17.77 -13.36 -0.43
N ASP A 141 18.33 -12.88 0.68
CA ASP A 141 18.18 -13.51 2.00
C ASP A 141 16.71 -13.59 2.46
N GLY A 142 15.93 -12.54 2.19
CA GLY A 142 14.51 -12.51 2.49
C GLY A 142 13.70 -13.48 1.64
N ILE A 143 14.04 -13.65 0.36
CA ILE A 143 13.46 -14.67 -0.51
C ILE A 143 13.80 -16.07 0.04
N ASP A 144 15.06 -16.32 0.38
CA ASP A 144 15.51 -17.61 0.90
C ASP A 144 14.87 -17.97 2.25
N ALA A 145 14.54 -16.96 3.07
CA ALA A 145 13.80 -17.15 4.31
C ALA A 145 12.35 -17.62 4.10
N CYS A 146 11.75 -17.43 2.92
CA CYS A 146 10.38 -17.88 2.65
C CYS A 146 10.33 -19.40 2.58
N LEU A 147 9.53 -20.06 3.43
CA LEU A 147 9.40 -21.52 3.49
C LEU A 147 8.78 -22.12 2.22
N THR A 148 7.96 -21.35 1.50
CA THR A 148 7.20 -21.84 0.34
C THR A 148 8.01 -21.71 -0.95
N ARG A 149 8.43 -22.86 -1.52
CA ARG A 149 9.24 -22.92 -2.75
C ARG A 149 8.64 -22.13 -3.91
N SER A 150 7.36 -22.31 -4.21
CA SER A 150 6.70 -21.61 -5.32
C SER A 150 6.66 -20.09 -5.14
N SER A 151 6.65 -19.61 -3.89
CA SER A 151 6.73 -18.18 -3.60
C SER A 151 8.14 -17.66 -3.84
N ARG A 152 9.17 -18.41 -3.44
CA ARG A 152 10.57 -18.08 -3.75
C ARG A 152 10.82 -17.97 -5.25
N GLU A 153 10.45 -19.01 -6.00
CA GLU A 153 10.65 -19.07 -7.46
C GLU A 153 9.93 -17.92 -8.16
N ARG A 154 8.66 -17.65 -7.79
CA ARG A 154 7.88 -16.55 -8.36
C ARG A 154 8.50 -15.18 -8.07
N ILE A 155 8.96 -14.93 -6.85
CA ILE A 155 9.55 -13.62 -6.49
C ILE A 155 10.92 -13.47 -7.13
N ALA A 156 11.77 -14.50 -7.08
CA ALA A 156 13.11 -14.48 -7.67
C ALA A 156 13.10 -14.25 -9.19
N ALA A 157 12.03 -14.67 -9.89
CA ALA A 157 11.87 -14.45 -11.33
C ALA A 157 11.60 -12.99 -11.73
N ILE A 158 11.30 -12.09 -10.79
CA ILE A 158 11.05 -10.68 -11.08
C ILE A 158 12.40 -9.99 -11.35
N GLU A 159 12.66 -9.55 -12.58
CA GLU A 159 13.98 -9.00 -12.94
C GLU A 159 14.34 -7.70 -12.22
N PRO A 160 13.50 -6.63 -12.22
CA PRO A 160 13.87 -5.37 -11.59
C PRO A 160 13.93 -5.51 -10.07
N LEU A 161 15.07 -5.13 -9.46
CA LEU A 161 15.32 -5.30 -8.03
C LEU A 161 14.25 -4.65 -7.15
N GLU A 162 13.83 -3.43 -7.49
CA GLU A 162 12.77 -2.69 -6.81
C GLU A 162 11.42 -3.44 -6.81
N GLN A 163 11.05 -4.06 -7.93
CA GLN A 163 9.79 -4.79 -8.07
C GLN A 163 9.87 -6.13 -7.35
N ARG A 164 11.05 -6.77 -7.38
CA ARG A 164 11.36 -7.98 -6.62
C ARG A 164 11.28 -7.73 -5.11
N GLY A 165 11.90 -6.64 -4.66
CA GLY A 165 11.87 -6.19 -3.27
C GLY A 165 10.46 -5.86 -2.82
N ALA A 166 9.70 -5.08 -3.58
CA ALA A 166 8.29 -4.80 -3.30
C ALA A 166 7.44 -6.08 -3.27
N ALA A 167 7.73 -7.05 -4.15
CA ALA A 167 7.05 -8.32 -4.14
C ALA A 167 7.36 -9.16 -2.89
N LEU A 168 8.60 -9.14 -2.42
CA LEU A 168 9.02 -9.76 -1.16
C LEU A 168 8.34 -9.09 0.05
N VAL A 169 8.33 -7.75 0.14
CA VAL A 169 7.62 -7.02 1.21
C VAL A 169 6.14 -7.41 1.24
N ALA A 170 5.48 -7.41 0.09
CA ALA A 170 4.08 -7.83 0.01
C ALA A 170 3.87 -9.29 0.43
N GLU A 171 4.78 -10.20 0.03
CA GLU A 171 4.70 -11.61 0.42
C GLU A 171 4.82 -11.77 1.94
N MET A 172 5.78 -11.08 2.57
CA MET A 172 5.97 -11.10 4.03
C MET A 172 4.75 -10.56 4.79
N ASN A 173 4.05 -9.58 4.24
CA ASN A 173 2.91 -8.93 4.91
C ASN A 173 1.59 -9.68 4.70
N TYR A 174 1.37 -10.28 3.53
CA TYR A 174 0.16 -11.08 3.29
C TYR A 174 0.29 -12.53 3.78
N TYR A 175 1.50 -13.09 3.82
CA TYR A 175 1.75 -14.48 4.21
C TYR A 175 2.83 -14.58 5.31
N PRO A 176 2.66 -13.93 6.47
CA PRO A 176 3.69 -13.86 7.49
C PRO A 176 4.12 -15.24 8.02
N THR A 177 3.21 -16.22 8.06
CA THR A 177 3.51 -17.59 8.51
C THR A 177 4.46 -18.36 7.59
N ARG A 178 4.73 -17.85 6.37
CA ARG A 178 5.74 -18.40 5.46
C ARG A 178 7.15 -17.94 5.80
N PHE A 179 7.33 -17.02 6.74
CA PHE A 179 8.62 -16.42 7.06
C PHE A 179 8.93 -16.62 8.54
N PRO A 180 9.86 -17.52 8.90
CA PRO A 180 10.24 -17.75 10.29
C PRO A 180 11.03 -16.56 10.88
N ARG A 181 11.58 -15.71 10.00
CA ARG A 181 12.23 -14.44 10.33
C ARG A 181 11.88 -13.42 9.25
N ARG A 182 11.76 -12.16 9.64
CA ARG A 182 11.58 -11.03 8.73
C ARG A 182 12.93 -10.37 8.47
N ILE A 183 13.19 -10.07 7.20
CA ILE A 183 14.42 -9.40 6.76
C ILE A 183 13.96 -8.20 5.96
N SER A 184 14.31 -7.00 6.44
CA SER A 184 14.06 -5.77 5.68
C SER A 184 14.91 -5.79 4.41
N PRO A 185 14.30 -5.66 3.22
CA PRO A 185 15.02 -5.65 1.94
C PRO A 185 15.62 -4.27 1.60
N TYR A 186 15.38 -3.26 2.43
CA TYR A 186 15.85 -1.90 2.18
C TYR A 186 17.32 -1.74 2.58
N ALA A 187 18.06 -0.93 1.81
CA ALA A 187 19.43 -0.54 2.12
C ALA A 187 19.47 0.45 3.30
N SER A 188 18.49 1.35 3.36
CA SER A 188 18.29 2.29 4.45
C SER A 188 16.82 2.64 4.57
N THR A 189 16.38 2.94 5.78
CA THR A 189 15.02 3.38 6.07
C THR A 189 15.05 4.62 6.94
N LYS A 190 13.93 5.34 6.96
CA LYS A 190 13.70 6.41 7.92
C LYS A 190 12.63 5.98 8.90
N GLY A 191 12.77 6.46 10.14
CA GLY A 191 11.76 6.26 11.16
C GLY A 191 10.43 6.91 10.80
N ARG A 192 9.42 6.57 11.60
CA ARG A 192 8.06 7.08 11.48
C ARG A 192 8.02 8.61 11.47
N ALA A 193 7.40 9.19 10.44
CA ALA A 193 7.23 10.63 10.29
C ALA A 193 5.96 10.97 9.47
N PRO A 194 5.41 12.19 9.58
CA PRO A 194 4.31 12.64 8.74
C PRO A 194 4.75 12.71 7.27
N HIS A 195 4.06 11.97 6.40
CA HIS A 195 4.40 11.89 4.98
C HIS A 195 3.17 11.72 4.06
N LEU A 196 2.13 11.09 4.58
CA LEU A 196 0.94 10.68 3.83
C LEU A 196 -0.17 11.72 3.94
N ASP A 197 -0.99 11.79 2.90
CA ASP A 197 -2.30 12.44 2.88
C ASP A 197 -3.37 11.39 2.57
N LEU A 198 -4.64 11.73 2.78
CA LEU A 198 -5.74 10.81 2.51
C LEU A 198 -5.76 10.45 1.01
N PRO A 199 -5.86 9.16 0.63
CA PRO A 199 -5.73 8.72 -0.77
C PRO A 199 -7.01 8.94 -1.59
N PHE A 200 -7.67 10.09 -1.40
CA PHE A 200 -8.89 10.48 -2.12
C PHE A 200 -8.73 11.84 -2.79
N SER A 201 -9.58 12.08 -3.79
CA SER A 201 -9.71 13.42 -4.37
C SER A 201 -10.29 14.37 -3.33
N ALA A 202 -9.74 15.58 -3.24
CA ALA A 202 -10.32 16.65 -2.42
C ALA A 202 -11.72 17.05 -2.88
N ASP A 203 -12.01 16.89 -4.18
CA ASP A 203 -13.31 17.22 -4.77
C ASP A 203 -14.42 16.20 -4.44
N GLU A 204 -14.04 14.99 -3.99
CA GLU A 204 -14.95 13.89 -3.66
C GLU A 204 -15.02 13.63 -2.14
N PHE A 205 -14.42 14.49 -1.33
CA PHE A 205 -14.27 14.29 0.12
C PHE A 205 -15.10 15.26 0.94
N ASP A 206 -16.07 14.72 1.69
CA ASP A 206 -16.93 15.50 2.59
C ASP A 206 -16.46 15.46 4.05
N GLY A 207 -15.79 14.38 4.48
CA GLY A 207 -15.32 14.21 5.86
C GLY A 207 -14.97 12.77 6.25
N ILE A 208 -14.45 12.60 7.46
CA ILE A 208 -14.23 11.29 8.10
C ILE A 208 -15.28 11.12 9.19
N VAL A 209 -15.96 9.98 9.17
CA VAL A 209 -16.86 9.55 10.23
C VAL A 209 -16.45 8.15 10.66
N PHE A 210 -16.26 7.95 11.96
CA PHE A 210 -16.01 6.62 12.50
C PHE A 210 -17.33 5.87 12.61
N VAL A 211 -17.33 4.60 12.23
CA VAL A 211 -18.56 3.79 12.24
C VAL A 211 -19.12 3.63 13.65
N ASP A 212 -18.26 3.62 14.67
CA ASP A 212 -18.70 3.54 16.08
C ASP A 212 -19.41 4.82 16.57
N ASP A 213 -19.29 5.92 15.83
CA ASP A 213 -19.93 7.21 16.14
C ASP A 213 -21.27 7.42 15.38
N LEU A 214 -21.71 6.45 14.56
CA LEU A 214 -22.97 6.46 13.81
C LEU A 214 -24.10 5.73 14.54
#